data_AF-A0A401QGI0-F1
#
_entry.id   AF-A0A401QGI0-F1
#
_cell.length_a   1.000
_cell.length_b   1.000
_cell.length_c   1.000
_cell.angle_alpha   90.00
_cell.angle_beta   90.00
_cell.angle_gamma   90.00
#
_symmetry.space_group_name_H-M   'P 1'
#
loop_
_entity.id
_entity.type
_entity.pdbx_description
1 polymer ?
#
loop_
_entity_poly.entity_id
_entity_poly.type
_entity_poly.pdbx_seq_one_letter_code
_entity_poly.pdbx_strand_id
1 'polypeptide(L)' 'MLQIGDRILTINGILTEESTLEETNQLLRDCAITSKVTLEVEFDVAESVVPSSGTFHVKLPKRSGVELGITISCEFLR' A
#
# COMPACT_ATOMS: atom_id res chain seq x y z
N MET A 1 -4.10 1.37 2.73
CA MET A 1 -5.41 2.06 2.75
C MET A 1 -5.39 3.03 1.59
N LEU A 2 -6.36 2.96 0.66
CA LEU A 2 -6.37 3.76 -0.55
C LEU A 2 -6.66 5.24 -0.27
N GLN A 3 -6.06 6.13 -1.07
CA GLN A 3 -6.21 7.58 -1.01
C GLN A 3 -6.43 8.17 -2.40
N ILE A 4 -6.99 9.38 -2.43
CA ILE A 4 -7.05 10.17 -3.66
C ILE A 4 -5.62 10.45 -4.12
N GLY A 5 -5.33 10.11 -5.39
CA GLY A 5 -4.01 10.27 -5.98
C GLY A 5 -3.16 9.00 -5.99
N ASP A 6 -3.59 7.91 -5.35
CA ASP A 6 -2.89 6.62 -5.46
C ASP A 6 -2.89 6.14 -6.91
N ARG A 7 -1.72 5.71 -7.39
CA ARG A 7 -1.57 5.15 -8.72
C ARG A 7 -1.91 3.66 -8.69
N ILE A 8 -3.03 3.31 -9.32
CA ILE A 8 -3.45 1.92 -9.52
C ILE A 8 -2.64 1.32 -10.67
N LEU A 9 -2.06 0.15 -10.43
CA LEU A 9 -1.32 -0.65 -11.40
C LEU A 9 -2.16 -1.81 -11.95
N THR A 10 -2.95 -2.46 -11.08
CA THR A 10 -3.85 -3.54 -11.49
C THR A 10 -5.19 -3.51 -10.77
N ILE A 11 -6.22 -4.01 -11.47
CA ILE A 11 -7.56 -4.30 -10.93
C ILE A 11 -7.83 -5.79 -11.11
N ASN A 12 -7.93 -6.54 -10.01
CA ASN A 12 -8.08 -8.00 -10.00
C ASN A 12 -7.02 -8.72 -10.87
N GLY A 13 -5.79 -8.20 -10.90
CA GLY A 13 -4.68 -8.76 -11.69
C GLY A 13 -4.63 -8.31 -13.16
N ILE A 14 -5.54 -7.43 -13.60
CA ILE A 14 -5.53 -6.83 -14.94
C ILE A 14 -4.80 -5.49 -14.90
N LEU A 15 -3.78 -5.31 -15.74
CA LEU A 15 -2.97 -4.10 -15.81
C LEU A 15 -3.77 -2.89 -16.29
N THR A 16 -3.64 -1.77 -15.58
CA THR A 16 -4.33 -0.52 -15.90
C THR A 16 -3.50 0.47 -16.72
N GLU A 17 -2.19 0.23 -16.89
CA GLU A 17 -1.28 1.19 -17.56
C GLU A 17 -1.61 1.39 -19.06
N GLU A 18 -1.98 0.31 -19.75
CA GLU A 18 -2.35 0.34 -21.17
C GLU A 18 -3.87 0.45 -21.38
N SER A 19 -4.64 0.46 -20.29
CA SER A 19 -6.10 0.53 -20.35
C SER A 19 -6.58 1.97 -20.52
N THR A 20 -7.63 2.15 -21.30
CA THR A 20 -8.39 3.41 -21.32
C THR A 20 -9.12 3.63 -19.99
N LEU A 21 -9.53 4.87 -19.74
CA LEU A 21 -10.33 5.23 -18.57
C LEU A 21 -11.66 4.46 -18.56
N GLU A 22 -12.28 4.30 -19.71
CA GLU A 22 -13.52 3.55 -19.91
C GLU A 22 -13.34 2.07 -19.54
N GLU A 23 -12.28 1.43 -20.02
CA GLU A 23 -11.98 0.03 -19.70
C GLU A 23 -11.73 -0.16 -18.21
N THR A 24 -10.92 0.70 -17.60
CA THR A 24 -10.63 0.68 -16.16
C THR A 24 -11.90 0.86 -15.33
N ASN A 25 -12.76 1.79 -15.71
CA ASN A 25 -14.06 1.99 -15.06
C ASN A 25 -15.00 0.80 -15.24
N GLN A 26 -14.95 0.13 -16.39
CA GLN A 26 -15.74 -1.07 -16.63
C GLN A 26 -15.29 -2.21 -15.71
N LEU A 27 -13.99 -2.42 -15.56
CA LEU A 27 -13.44 -3.40 -14.61
C LEU A 27 -13.92 -3.15 -13.18
N LEU A 28 -13.95 -1.89 -12.73
CA LEU A 28 -14.48 -1.53 -11.41
C LEU A 28 -15.98 -1.80 -11.27
N ARG A 29 -16.78 -1.54 -12.31
CA ARG A 29 -18.22 -1.83 -12.31
C ARG A 29 -18.49 -3.32 -12.27
N ASP A 30 -17.71 -4.12 -12.98
CA ASP A 30 -17.85 -5.58 -12.99
C ASP A 30 -17.55 -6.17 -11.60
N CYS A 31 -16.65 -5.56 -10.83
CA CYS A 31 -16.39 -5.93 -9.43
C CYS A 31 -17.57 -5.68 -8.48
N ALA A 32 -18.52 -4.81 -8.85
CA ALA A 32 -19.72 -4.60 -8.03
C ALA A 32 -20.56 -5.87 -7.92
N ILE A 33 -20.48 -6.76 -8.93
CA ILE A 33 -21.18 -8.05 -8.95
C ILE A 33 -20.63 -8.98 -7.86
N THR A 34 -19.31 -9.02 -7.69
CA THR A 34 -18.64 -9.87 -6.69
C THR A 34 -18.54 -9.21 -5.32
N SER A 35 -18.90 -7.92 -5.21
CA SER A 35 -18.73 -7.08 -4.02
C SER A 35 -17.31 -7.10 -3.45
N LYS A 36 -16.32 -7.41 -4.29
CA LYS A 36 -14.91 -7.49 -3.92
C LYS A 36 -14.04 -7.05 -5.09
N VAL A 37 -13.09 -6.19 -4.78
CA VAL A 37 -12.05 -5.75 -5.71
C VAL A 37 -10.69 -5.88 -5.02
N THR A 38 -9.69 -6.35 -5.77
CA THR A 38 -8.29 -6.34 -5.36
C THR A 38 -7.56 -5.33 -6.24
N LEU A 39 -6.85 -4.40 -5.60
CA LEU A 39 -6.10 -3.34 -6.28
C LEU A 39 -4.63 -3.47 -5.92
N GLU A 40 -3.75 -3.41 -6.91
CA GLU A 40 -2.33 -3.19 -6.69
C GLU A 40 -2.01 -1.73 -6.99
N VAL A 41 -1.26 -1.11 -6.08
CA VAL A 41 -0.92 0.32 -6.14
C VAL A 41 0.59 0.51 -6.00
N GLU A 42 1.10 1.53 -6.66
CA GLU A 42 2.48 1.98 -6.48
C GLU A 42 2.59 2.80 -5.18
N PHE A 43 3.73 2.69 -4.49
CA PHE A 43 4.05 3.53 -3.33
C PHE A 43 5.54 3.88 -3.30
N ASP A 44 5.84 5.09 -2.86
CA ASP A 44 7.21 5.53 -2.62
C ASP A 44 7.72 4.99 -1.28
N VAL A 45 8.94 4.45 -1.30
CA VAL A 45 9.68 4.10 -0.08
C VAL A 45 10.57 5.27 0.28
N ALA A 46 10.40 5.82 1.48
CA ALA A 46 11.33 6.82 1.99
C ALA A 46 12.73 6.23 2.14
N GLU A 47 13.76 7.01 1.77
CA GLU A 47 15.16 6.58 1.94
C GLU A 47 15.46 6.24 3.41
N SER A 48 16.13 5.11 3.62
CA SER A 48 16.53 4.66 4.95
C SER A 48 17.70 5.49 5.46
N VAL A 49 17.54 6.13 6.62
CA VAL A 49 18.64 6.75 7.34
C VAL A 49 19.47 5.66 8.02
N VAL A 50 20.78 5.62 7.74
CA VAL A 50 21.73 4.71 8.42
C VAL A 50 22.56 5.52 9.42
N PRO A 51 22.33 5.37 10.73
CA PRO A 51 23.13 5.98 11.77
C PRO A 51 23.99 4.91 12.46
N SER A 52 25.27 5.21 12.67
CA SER A 52 26.23 4.25 13.23
C SER A 52 26.06 3.96 14.72
N SER A 53 25.28 4.76 15.48
CA SER A 53 24.88 4.48 16.89
C SER A 53 23.88 5.52 17.43
N GLY A 54 23.18 5.20 18.53
CA GLY A 54 22.35 6.13 19.31
C GLY A 54 20.89 5.71 19.49
N THR A 55 20.09 6.57 20.12
CA THR A 55 18.63 6.39 20.26
C THR A 55 17.91 7.01 19.06
N PHE A 56 17.08 6.22 18.38
CA PHE A 56 16.27 6.67 17.26
C PHE A 56 14.83 6.97 17.70
N HIS A 57 14.40 8.22 17.51
CA HIS A 57 13.01 8.61 17.70
C HIS A 57 12.26 8.48 16.38
N VAL A 58 11.45 7.43 16.26
CA VAL A 58 10.58 7.22 15.08
C VAL A 58 9.15 7.63 15.44
N LYS A 59 8.54 8.47 14.60
CA LYS A 59 7.12 8.81 14.69
C LYS A 59 6.40 8.19 13.50
N LEU A 60 5.49 7.26 13.80
CA LEU A 60 4.68 6.60 12.80
C LEU A 60 3.26 7.15 12.86
N PRO A 61 2.72 7.71 11.76
CA PRO A 61 1.33 8.11 11.73
C PRO A 61 0.43 6.86 11.79
N LYS A 62 -0.38 6.74 12.85
CA LYS A 62 -1.39 5.69 12.98
C LYS A 62 -2.77 6.25 12.67
N ARG A 63 -3.42 5.73 11.62
CA ARG A 63 -4.82 6.06 11.33
C ARG A 63 -5.76 5.22 12.18
N SER A 64 -6.86 5.82 12.62
CA SER A 64 -7.90 5.14 13.39
C SER A 64 -8.52 3.99 12.57
N GLY A 65 -8.66 2.82 13.18
CA GLY A 65 -9.27 1.64 12.55
C GLY A 65 -8.38 0.87 11.58
N VAL A 66 -7.10 1.22 11.43
CA VAL A 66 -6.15 0.51 10.55
C VAL A 66 -4.93 0.04 11.35
N GLU A 67 -4.49 -1.19 11.12
CA GLU A 67 -3.27 -1.73 11.72
C GLU A 67 -2.02 -1.20 11.00
N LEU A 68 -0.95 -0.95 11.74
CA LEU A 68 0.31 -0.48 11.16
C LEU A 68 1.06 -1.57 10.40
N GLY A 69 0.75 -2.86 10.65
CA GLY A 69 1.43 -3.99 10.01
C GLY A 69 2.90 -4.14 10.43
N ILE A 70 3.29 -3.63 11.61
CA ILE A 70 4.67 -3.69 12.11
C ILE A 70 4.82 -4.88 13.05
N THR A 71 5.81 -5.72 12.77
CA THR A 71 6.25 -6.80 13.66
C THR A 71 7.57 -6.41 14.29
N ILE A 72 7.66 -6.47 15.62
CA ILE A 72 8.89 -6.18 16.37
C ILE A 72 9.51 -7.51 16.81
N SER A 73 10.76 -7.74 16.44
CA SER A 73 11.59 -8.84 16.94
C SER A 73 12.87 -8.28 17.53
N CYS A 74 13.36 -8.90 18.59
CA CYS A 74 14.65 -8.59 19.19
C CYS A 74 15.41 -9.89 19.40
N GLU A 75 16.64 -9.97 18.90
CA GLU A 75 17.52 -11.09 19.19
C GLU A 75 18.27 -10.81 20.49
N PHE A 76 18.11 -11.70 21.46
CA PHE A 76 18.93 -11.66 22.66
C PHE A 76 20.30 -12.26 22.32
N LEU A 77 21.35 -11.43 22.35
CA LEU A 77 22.73 -11.92 22.31
C LEU A 77 22.96 -12.81 23.55
N ARG A 78 23.35 -14.07 23.31
CA ARG A 78 23.73 -15.02 24.35
C ARG A 78 25.12 -14.74 24.89
#